data_AF-A0A3N6NT30-F1
#
_entry.id   AF-A0A3N6NT30-F1
#
_cell.length_a   1.000
_cell.length_b   1.000
_cell.length_c   1.000
_cell.angle_alpha   90.00
_cell.angle_beta   90.00
_cell.angle_gamma   90.00
#
_symmetry.space_group_name_H-M   'P 1'
#
loop_
_entity.id
_entity.type
_entity.pdbx_description
1 polymer ?
#
loop_
_entity_poly.entity_id
_entity_poly.type
_entity_poly.pdbx_seq_one_letter_code
_entity_poly.pdbx_strand_id
1 'polypeptide(L)'
;MPNPTSIHYGRYGKTIHTPDSTRAEAFKHYIDKGYFGPKPDSAVILTDLLYEFCRNTDNKIGMVDALSLVGYLYFRIGKYPEALDSYKKGLRLSEEVKFKKRNC
;
A
#
# COMPACT_ATOMS: atom_id res chain seq x y z
N MET A 1 18.41 -18.48 10.80
CA MET A 1 19.00 -17.52 9.84
C MET A 1 18.46 -16.15 10.18
N PRO A 2 19.28 -15.17 10.59
CA PRO A 2 18.77 -13.88 11.06
C PRO A 2 18.28 -13.03 9.88
N ASN A 3 17.10 -12.43 10.06
CA ASN A 3 16.44 -11.52 9.12
C ASN A 3 17.27 -10.22 9.00
N PRO A 4 17.67 -9.77 7.80
CA PRO A 4 18.60 -8.64 7.63
C PRO A 4 17.96 -7.25 7.84
N THR A 5 16.86 -7.14 8.58
CA THR A 5 16.21 -5.85 8.90
C THR A 5 16.77 -5.25 10.19
N SER A 6 18.08 -5.00 10.20
CA SER A 6 18.68 -4.03 11.11
C SER A 6 18.44 -2.63 10.54
N ILE A 7 17.37 -2.00 11.00
CA ILE A 7 17.03 -0.59 10.78
C ILE A 7 18.14 0.30 11.38
N HIS A 8 19.11 0.69 10.56
CA HIS A 8 19.97 1.84 10.85
C HIS A 8 19.25 3.11 10.39
N TYR A 9 18.74 3.89 11.34
CA TYR A 9 18.21 5.23 11.07
C TYR A 9 19.36 6.18 10.70
N GLY A 10 19.64 6.29 9.40
CA GLY A 10 20.55 7.26 8.82
C GLY A 10 19.90 8.66 8.75
N ARG A 11 20.64 9.66 9.23
CA ARG A 11 20.29 11.06 9.56
C ARG A 11 19.78 11.96 8.41
N TYR A 12 19.31 11.45 7.27
CA TYR A 12 18.88 12.31 6.17
C TYR A 12 17.61 11.78 5.50
N GLY A 13 16.56 12.60 5.52
CA GLY A 13 15.21 12.31 5.02
C GLY A 13 15.10 12.12 3.51
N LYS A 14 15.74 11.09 2.97
CA LYS A 14 15.41 10.48 1.68
C LYS A 14 14.72 9.16 1.95
N THR A 15 13.53 8.96 1.38
CA THR A 15 12.85 7.65 1.35
C THR A 15 13.83 6.64 0.75
N ILE A 16 14.36 5.77 1.60
CA ILE A 16 15.34 4.77 1.19
C ILE A 16 14.55 3.79 0.31
N HIS A 17 14.83 3.77 -1.00
CA HIS A 17 14.30 2.75 -1.91
C HIS A 17 14.90 1.39 -1.51
N THR A 18 14.28 0.75 -0.53
CA THR A 18 14.61 -0.63 -0.18
C THR A 18 14.06 -1.56 -1.27
N PRO A 19 14.68 -2.71 -1.53
CA PRO A 19 14.17 -3.71 -2.47
C PRO A 19 12.68 -4.03 -2.24
N ASP A 20 12.25 -3.97 -0.98
CA ASP A 20 10.87 -4.20 -0.55
C ASP A 20 9.92 -3.10 -1.03
N SER A 21 10.34 -1.84 -0.98
CA SER A 21 9.59 -0.70 -1.53
C SER A 21 9.51 -0.78 -3.06
N THR A 22 10.58 -1.21 -3.73
CA THR A 22 10.60 -1.41 -5.18
C THR A 22 9.70 -2.58 -5.62
N ARG A 23 9.61 -3.67 -4.83
CA ARG A 23 8.66 -4.77 -5.09
C ARG A 23 7.21 -4.33 -4.96
N ALA A 24 6.88 -3.56 -3.93
CA ALA A 24 5.53 -3.02 -3.75
C ALA A 24 5.11 -2.12 -4.93
N GLU A 25 6.02 -1.26 -5.41
CA GLU A 25 5.76 -0.39 -6.56
C GLU A 25 5.56 -1.19 -7.86
N ALA A 26 6.37 -2.23 -8.08
CA ALA A 26 6.21 -3.12 -9.23
C ALA A 26 4.86 -3.87 -9.19
N PHE A 27 4.44 -4.32 -8.01
CA PHE A 27 3.11 -4.93 -7.80
C PHE A 27 1.98 -3.95 -8.16
N LYS A 28 2.06 -2.71 -7.66
CA LYS A 28 1.07 -1.66 -7.97
C LYS A 28 0.97 -1.44 -9.48
N HIS A 29 2.11 -1.27 -10.14
CA HIS A 29 2.17 -1.06 -11.59
C HIS A 29 1.62 -2.27 -12.38
N TYR A 30 1.83 -3.50 -11.90
CA TYR A 30 1.25 -4.71 -12.49
C TYR A 30 -0.28 -4.74 -12.38
N ILE A 31 -0.84 -4.36 -11.23
CA ILE A 31 -2.29 -4.27 -11.01
C ILE A 31 -2.89 -3.20 -11.93
N ASP A 32 -2.28 -2.01 -11.96
CA ASP A 32 -2.73 -0.87 -12.76
C ASP A 32 -2.73 -1.21 -14.27
N LYS A 33 -1.65 -1.80 -14.78
CA LYS A 33 -1.56 -2.10 -16.22
C LYS A 33 -2.33 -3.34 -16.64
N GLY A 34 -2.51 -4.32 -15.74
CA GLY A 34 -3.02 -5.64 -16.08
C GLY A 34 -4.52 -5.83 -15.90
N TYR A 35 -5.13 -5.22 -14.87
CA TYR A 35 -6.45 -5.68 -14.38
C TYR A 35 -7.54 -4.61 -14.28
N PHE A 36 -7.26 -3.35 -14.63
CA PHE A 36 -8.28 -2.29 -14.61
C PHE A 36 -9.41 -2.42 -15.66
N GLY A 37 -9.30 -3.35 -16.61
CA GLY A 37 -10.28 -3.55 -17.68
C GLY A 37 -11.16 -4.78 -17.49
N PRO A 38 -10.66 -5.99 -17.77
CA PRO A 38 -11.54 -7.15 -17.99
C PRO A 38 -11.91 -7.97 -16.74
N LYS A 39 -11.20 -7.84 -15.61
CA LYS A 39 -11.39 -8.72 -14.43
C LYS A 39 -11.17 -7.98 -13.09
N PRO A 40 -12.17 -7.21 -12.62
CA PRO A 40 -12.04 -6.46 -11.37
C PRO A 40 -11.90 -7.35 -10.13
N ASP A 41 -12.47 -8.55 -10.12
CA ASP A 41 -12.35 -9.47 -8.98
C ASP A 41 -10.90 -9.91 -8.74
N SER A 42 -10.13 -10.13 -9.80
CA SER A 42 -8.70 -10.44 -9.71
C SER A 42 -7.89 -9.23 -9.22
N ALA A 43 -8.29 -8.02 -9.62
CA ALA A 43 -7.64 -6.79 -9.16
C ALA A 43 -7.81 -6.61 -7.64
N VAL A 44 -9.00 -6.88 -7.10
CA VAL A 44 -9.28 -6.82 -5.66
C VAL A 44 -8.40 -7.82 -4.89
N ILE A 45 -8.30 -9.07 -5.36
CA ILE A 45 -7.44 -10.09 -4.74
C ILE A 45 -5.96 -9.66 -4.76
N LEU A 46 -5.49 -9.12 -5.88
CA LEU A 46 -4.09 -8.65 -6.00
C LEU A 46 -3.80 -7.46 -5.09
N THR A 47 -4.77 -6.57 -4.88
CA THR A 47 -4.62 -5.46 -3.95
C THR A 47 -4.59 -5.90 -2.49
N ASP A 48 -5.34 -6.94 -2.11
CA ASP A 48 -5.27 -7.53 -0.78
C ASP A 48 -3.90 -8.19 -0.53
N LEU A 49 -3.37 -8.89 -1.55
CA LEU A 49 -2.02 -9.45 -1.50
C LEU A 49 -0.94 -8.37 -1.35
N LEU A 50 -1.08 -7.25 -2.08
CA LEU A 50 -0.18 -6.10 -1.94
C LEU A 50 -0.25 -5.51 -0.53
N TYR A 51 -1.45 -5.39 0.05
CA TYR A 51 -1.62 -4.90 1.41
C TYR A 51 -0.91 -5.79 2.43
N GLU A 52 -1.09 -7.11 2.37
CA GLU A 52 -0.43 -8.05 3.26
C GLU A 52 1.09 -8.08 3.07
N PHE A 53 1.59 -7.96 1.83
CA PHE A 53 3.02 -7.81 1.57
C PHE A 53 3.60 -6.55 2.23
N CYS A 54 2.93 -5.41 2.06
CA CYS A 54 3.33 -4.15 2.68
C CYS A 54 3.24 -4.21 4.21
N ARG A 55 2.23 -4.90 4.75
CA ARG A 55 2.07 -5.14 6.19
C ARG A 55 3.21 -5.99 6.76
N ASN A 56 3.57 -7.07 6.08
CA ASN A 56 4.65 -7.97 6.49
C ASN A 56 6.05 -7.33 6.40
N THR A 57 6.19 -6.27 5.60
CA THR A 57 7.44 -5.51 5.44
C THR A 57 7.46 -4.20 6.24
N ASP A 58 6.46 -3.98 7.12
CA ASP A 58 6.21 -2.73 7.85
C ASP A 58 6.22 -1.47 6.95
N ASN A 59 5.87 -1.64 5.67
CA ASN A 59 5.78 -0.57 4.69
C ASN A 59 4.42 0.11 4.76
N LYS A 60 4.26 1.02 5.74
CA LYS A 60 3.00 1.73 5.97
C LYS A 60 2.58 2.64 4.82
N ILE A 61 3.53 3.16 4.04
CA ILE A 61 3.23 3.96 2.85
C ILE A 61 2.60 3.07 1.78
N GLY A 62 3.21 1.91 1.51
CA GLY A 62 2.66 0.93 0.58
C GLY A 62 1.29 0.37 1.00
N MET A 63 1.02 0.28 2.31
CA MET A 63 -0.31 -0.07 2.82
C MET A 63 -1.37 1.00 2.51
N VAL A 64 -1.02 2.29 2.64
CA VAL A 64 -1.93 3.42 2.29
C VAL A 64 -2.23 3.41 0.79
N ASP A 65 -1.21 3.19 -0.03
CA ASP A 65 -1.35 3.13 -1.49
C ASP A 65 -2.22 1.93 -1.91
N ALA A 66 -2.02 0.76 -1.29
CA ALA A 66 -2.85 -0.42 -1.53
C ALA A 66 -4.33 -0.17 -1.19
N LEU A 67 -4.61 0.43 -0.02
CA LEU A 67 -5.98 0.77 0.39
C LEU A 67 -6.65 1.78 -0.55
N SER A 68 -5.87 2.72 -1.10
CA SER A 68 -6.36 3.68 -2.09
C SER A 68 -6.70 3.01 -3.42
N LEU A 69 -5.90 2.03 -3.83
CA LEU A 69 -6.11 1.24 -5.03
C LEU A 69 -7.34 0.33 -4.91
N VAL A 70 -7.52 -0.35 -3.76
CA VAL A 70 -8.75 -1.11 -3.44
C VAL A 70 -9.98 -0.21 -3.53
N GLY A 71 -9.92 0.97 -2.91
CA GLY A 71 -11.02 1.94 -2.94
C GLY A 71 -11.39 2.34 -4.36
N TYR A 72 -10.40 2.58 -5.20
CA TYR A 72 -10.62 2.92 -6.60
C TYR A 72 -11.23 1.76 -7.40
N LEU A 73 -10.77 0.53 -7.18
CA LEU A 73 -11.34 -0.66 -7.81
C LEU A 73 -12.81 -0.85 -7.43
N TYR A 74 -13.14 -0.75 -6.14
CA TYR A 74 -14.53 -0.83 -5.68
C TYR A 74 -15.41 0.26 -6.27
N PHE A 75 -14.87 1.49 -6.36
CA PHE A 75 -15.56 2.59 -7.02
C PHE A 75 -15.86 2.28 -8.50
N ARG A 76 -14.89 1.68 -9.21
CA ARG A 76 -15.03 1.32 -10.64
C ARG A 76 -16.06 0.22 -10.89
N ILE A 77 -16.30 -0.67 -9.94
CA ILE A 77 -17.34 -1.72 -10.04
C ILE A 77 -18.68 -1.33 -9.39
N GLY A 78 -18.85 -0.07 -8.99
CA GLY A 78 -20.10 0.44 -8.40
C GLY A 78 -20.32 0.06 -6.94
N LYS A 79 -19.31 -0.52 -6.27
CA LYS A 79 -19.32 -0.85 -4.83
C LYS A 79 -18.88 0.34 -3.99
N TYR A 80 -19.68 1.40 -4.04
CA TYR A 80 -19.34 2.69 -3.40
C TYR A 80 -19.18 2.60 -1.87
N PRO A 81 -19.99 1.84 -1.11
CA PRO A 81 -19.78 1.69 0.34
C PRO A 81 -18.42 1.08 0.68
N GLU A 82 -18.02 0.03 -0.02
CA GLU A 82 -16.73 -0.65 0.17
C GLU A 82 -15.55 0.24 -0.26
N ALA A 83 -15.73 1.02 -1.33
CA ALA A 83 -14.76 2.03 -1.75
C ALA A 83 -14.52 3.07 -0.65
N LEU A 84 -15.60 3.61 -0.09
CA LEU A 84 -15.54 4.62 0.96
C LEU A 84 -14.88 4.09 2.23
N ASP A 85 -15.19 2.86 2.63
CA ASP A 85 -14.54 2.23 3.78
C ASP A 85 -13.02 2.05 3.56
N SER A 86 -12.63 1.63 2.36
CA SER A 86 -11.22 1.45 1.97
C SER A 86 -10.45 2.78 2.03
N TYR A 87 -11.02 3.85 1.48
CA TYR A 87 -10.42 5.19 1.56
C TYR A 87 -10.33 5.69 3.01
N LYS A 88 -11.36 5.45 3.83
CA LYS A 88 -11.33 5.82 5.26
C LYS A 88 -10.24 5.08 6.03
N LYS A 89 -10.03 3.79 5.74
CA LYS A 89 -8.93 3.01 6.32
C LYS A 89 -7.57 3.58 5.92
N GLY A 90 -7.37 3.89 4.63
CA GLY A 90 -6.14 4.49 4.12
C GLY A 90 -5.86 5.86 4.73
N LEU A 91 -6.90 6.68 4.92
CA LEU A 91 -6.79 7.99 5.56
C LEU A 91 -6.29 7.88 7.00
N ARG A 92 -6.92 7.03 7.83
CA ARG A 92 -6.49 6.83 9.23
C ARG A 92 -5.03 6.38 9.32
N LEU A 93 -4.63 5.44 8.46
CA LEU A 93 -3.25 4.97 8.43
C LEU A 93 -2.27 6.08 7.98
N SER A 94 -2.65 6.90 7.00
CA SER A 94 -1.85 8.05 6.56
C SER A 94 -1.67 9.08 7.68
N GLU A 95 -2.73 9.33 8.44
CA GLU A 95 -2.69 10.19 9.63
C GLU A 95 -1.72 9.62 10.67
N GLU A 96 -1.83 8.34 11.04
CA GLU A 96 -0.91 7.67 11.97
C GLU A 96 0.56 7.79 11.55
N VAL A 97 0.83 7.59 10.25
CA VAL A 97 2.19 7.72 9.69
C VAL A 97 2.68 9.17 9.74
N LYS A 98 1.82 10.15 9.41
CA LYS A 98 2.16 11.58 9.49
C LYS A 98 2.39 12.05 10.92
N PHE A 99 1.58 11.59 11.89
CA PHE A 99 1.75 11.90 13.31
C PHE A 99 3.07 11.34 13.84
N LYS A 100 3.47 10.12 13.44
CA LYS A 100 4.79 9.59 13.79
C LYS A 100 5.94 10.41 13.20
N LYS A 101 5.83 10.91 11.97
CA LYS A 101 6.89 11.72 11.34
C LYS A 101 7.07 13.11 11.96
N ARG A 102 6.03 13.66 12.60
CA ARG A 102 6.05 15.00 13.22
C ARG A 102 6.61 15.05 14.64
N ASN A 103 6.65 13.92 15.34
CA ASN A 103 7.08 13.83 16.75
C ASN A 103 8.52 13.32 16.91
N CYS A 104 9.35 13.43 15.87
CA CYS A 104 10.77 13.05 15.88
C CYS A 104 11.65 14.26 15.55
#